data_AF-A0A923BLN0-F1
#
_entry.id   AF-A0A923BLN0-F1
#
_cell.length_a   1.000
_cell.length_b   1.000
_cell.length_c   1.000
_cell.angle_alpha   90.00
_cell.angle_beta   90.00
_cell.angle_gamma   90.00
#
_symmetry.space_group_name_H-M   'P 1'
#
loop_
_entity.id
_entity.type
_entity.pdbx_description
1 polymer ?
#
loop_
_entity_poly.entity_id
_entity_poly.type
_entity_poly.pdbx_seq_one_letter_code
_entity_poly.pdbx_strand_id
1 'polypeptide(L)'
;MAHAQKQSLPSSLAPGKAEPSSSSAIVKHTKKKKKRFAFFSPQRNAYKKPNVKHTARYEYYVRVEKAAKEKQRMLKELSKPQYSDFRYFGHKKIPKRRKPNKMRYCTECQIRH
;
A
#
# COMPACT_ATOMS: atom_id res chain seq x y z
N MET A 1 21.79 18.57 27.06
CA MET A 1 22.82 17.59 26.63
C MET A 1 22.29 16.84 25.43
N ALA A 2 22.86 17.12 24.25
CA ALA A 2 22.39 16.59 22.97
C ALA A 2 22.99 15.20 22.72
N HIS A 3 22.15 14.17 22.60
CA HIS A 3 22.57 12.85 22.14
C HIS A 3 22.37 12.73 20.63
N ALA A 4 23.46 12.82 19.90
CA ALA A 4 23.53 12.57 18.46
C ALA A 4 23.51 11.06 18.20
N GLN A 5 22.48 10.55 17.53
CA GLN A 5 22.42 9.18 17.03
C GLN A 5 22.98 9.15 15.59
N LYS A 6 24.14 8.50 15.44
CA LYS A 6 24.72 8.13 14.14
C LYS A 6 24.01 6.87 13.64
N GLN A 7 23.33 6.95 12.49
CA GLN A 7 22.85 5.78 11.76
C GLN A 7 23.77 5.50 10.58
N SER A 8 24.32 4.29 10.56
CA SER A 8 25.19 3.72 9.53
C SER A 8 24.38 3.28 8.30
N LEU A 9 24.86 3.65 7.11
CA LEU A 9 24.35 3.17 5.81
C LEU A 9 25.00 1.82 5.44
N PRO A 10 24.26 0.84 4.90
CA PRO A 10 24.85 -0.36 4.32
C PRO A 10 25.42 -0.11 2.91
N SER A 11 26.67 -0.54 2.75
CA SER A 11 27.54 -0.42 1.59
C SER A 11 27.15 -1.31 0.40
N SER A 12 27.30 -0.72 -0.78
CA SER A 12 27.43 -1.30 -2.12
C SER A 12 28.36 -2.51 -2.23
N LEU A 13 27.95 -3.59 -2.91
CA LEU A 13 28.75 -4.62 -3.61
C LEU A 13 27.75 -5.59 -4.30
N ALA A 14 27.84 -6.05 -5.55
CA ALA A 14 28.82 -5.93 -6.63
C ALA A 14 28.20 -6.40 -7.97
N PRO A 15 28.71 -6.00 -9.16
CA PRO A 15 28.36 -6.59 -10.45
C PRO A 15 29.14 -7.90 -10.71
N GLY A 16 28.43 -9.01 -10.84
CA GLY A 16 28.98 -10.32 -11.21
C GLY A 16 29.31 -10.39 -12.69
N LYS A 17 30.59 -10.62 -13.00
CA LYS A 17 31.16 -10.84 -14.33
C LYS A 17 30.93 -12.27 -14.84
N ALA A 18 31.05 -12.41 -16.16
CA ALA A 18 31.85 -13.41 -16.88
C ALA A 18 31.09 -14.25 -17.93
N GLU A 19 31.44 -13.92 -19.18
CA GLU A 19 31.44 -14.71 -20.41
C GLU A 19 31.86 -16.18 -20.22
N PRO A 20 31.40 -17.06 -21.14
CA PRO A 20 32.33 -18.01 -21.75
C PRO A 20 32.46 -17.83 -23.26
N SER A 21 33.69 -17.51 -23.66
CA SER A 21 34.24 -17.67 -25.01
C SER A 21 34.32 -19.15 -25.38
N SER A 22 33.86 -19.51 -26.58
CA SER A 22 34.24 -20.79 -27.20
C SER A 22 34.25 -20.75 -28.73
N SER A 23 35.41 -21.14 -29.26
CA SER A 23 35.67 -21.80 -30.54
C SER A 23 35.34 -21.08 -31.85
N SER A 24 36.41 -20.52 -32.41
CA SER A 24 36.68 -20.28 -33.82
C SER A 24 36.56 -21.57 -34.66
N ALA A 25 35.63 -21.56 -35.63
CA ALA A 25 35.63 -22.49 -36.75
C ALA A 25 35.54 -21.71 -38.07
N ILE A 26 36.64 -21.75 -38.82
CA ILE A 26 36.81 -21.16 -40.14
C ILE A 26 36.01 -22.01 -41.14
N VAL A 27 34.98 -21.43 -41.78
CA VAL A 27 34.24 -22.08 -42.87
C VAL A 27 34.40 -21.31 -44.17
N LYS A 28 34.84 -22.07 -45.18
CA LYS A 28 35.31 -21.67 -46.51
C LYS A 28 34.22 -21.01 -47.35
N HIS A 29 34.57 -19.92 -48.04
CA HIS A 29 33.68 -19.12 -48.87
C HIS A 29 33.42 -19.78 -50.23
N THR A 30 32.19 -20.25 -50.47
CA THR A 30 31.71 -20.57 -51.82
C THR A 30 30.80 -19.44 -52.33
N LYS A 31 31.23 -18.74 -53.38
CA LYS A 31 30.47 -17.65 -54.03
C LYS A 31 29.25 -18.23 -54.75
N LYS A 32 28.04 -18.03 -54.20
CA LYS A 32 26.77 -18.30 -54.90
C LYS A 32 25.91 -17.04 -54.99
N LYS A 33 25.66 -16.65 -56.25
CA LYS A 33 24.72 -15.67 -56.84
C LYS A 33 23.90 -14.78 -55.89
N LYS A 34 24.14 -13.47 -56.00
CA LYS A 34 23.34 -12.39 -55.40
C LYS A 34 21.88 -12.48 -55.87
N LYS A 35 20.98 -12.95 -55.00
CA LYS A 35 19.54 -12.68 -55.16
C LYS A 35 19.33 -11.20 -54.86
N ARG A 36 18.68 -10.51 -55.78
CA ARG A 36 18.40 -9.07 -55.73
C ARG A 36 17.74 -8.74 -54.40
N PHE A 37 18.28 -7.75 -53.70
CA PHE A 37 17.75 -7.25 -52.43
C PHE A 37 16.25 -7.04 -52.58
N ALA A 38 15.46 -7.77 -51.81
CA ALA A 38 14.07 -7.40 -51.58
C ALA A 38 14.10 -5.96 -51.08
N PHE A 39 13.37 -5.08 -51.78
CA PHE A 39 13.08 -3.73 -51.32
C PHE A 39 12.57 -3.88 -49.88
N PHE A 40 13.41 -3.51 -48.93
CA PHE A 40 13.09 -3.48 -47.50
C PHE A 40 11.91 -2.52 -47.37
N SER A 41 10.68 -3.04 -47.38
CA SER A 41 9.56 -2.25 -46.90
C SER A 41 9.82 -2.07 -45.40
N PRO A 42 9.91 -0.84 -44.88
CA PRO A 42 10.00 -0.66 -43.44
C PRO A 42 8.65 -1.12 -42.90
N GLN A 43 8.61 -2.35 -42.39
CA GLN A 43 7.47 -2.85 -41.66
C GLN A 43 7.38 -1.96 -40.42
N ARG A 44 6.55 -0.91 -40.51
CA ARG A 44 6.31 0.02 -39.42
C ARG A 44 5.60 -0.80 -38.34
N ASN A 45 6.37 -1.35 -37.41
CA ASN A 45 5.84 -1.93 -36.20
C ASN A 45 5.09 -0.79 -35.50
N ALA A 46 3.77 -0.73 -35.72
CA ALA A 46 2.90 0.19 -35.02
C ALA A 46 2.92 -0.25 -33.56
N TYR A 47 3.76 0.39 -32.76
CA TYR A 47 3.81 0.18 -31.32
C TYR A 47 2.42 0.46 -30.77
N LYS A 48 1.65 -0.59 -30.51
CA LYS A 48 0.36 -0.50 -29.86
C LYS A 48 0.63 0.05 -28.46
N LYS A 49 0.07 1.21 -28.14
CA LYS A 49 0.17 1.76 -26.79
C LYS A 49 -0.41 0.71 -25.84
N PRO A 50 0.30 0.38 -24.74
CA PRO A 50 -0.22 -0.57 -23.77
C PRO A 50 -1.56 -0.04 -23.25
N ASN A 51 -2.55 -0.93 -23.11
CA ASN A 51 -3.85 -0.59 -22.52
C ASN A 51 -3.66 -0.47 -21.00
N VAL A 52 -3.10 0.67 -20.58
CA VAL A 52 -2.78 0.93 -19.18
C VAL A 52 -4.03 1.43 -18.47
N LYS A 53 -4.60 0.57 -17.62
CA LYS A 53 -5.79 0.88 -16.79
C LYS A 53 -5.53 1.97 -15.76
N HIS A 54 -4.31 2.05 -15.24
CA HIS A 54 -3.90 3.02 -14.22
C HIS A 54 -2.63 3.73 -14.65
N THR A 55 -2.77 5.01 -15.00
CA THR A 55 -1.61 5.87 -15.30
C THR A 55 -0.96 6.34 -14.00
N ALA A 56 0.31 6.72 -14.04
CA ALA A 56 1.02 7.28 -12.87
C ALA A 56 0.28 8.48 -12.24
N ARG A 57 -0.38 9.30 -13.09
CA ARG A 57 -1.23 10.41 -12.64
C ARG A 57 -2.45 9.91 -11.85
N TYR A 58 -3.08 8.83 -12.30
CA TYR A 58 -4.21 8.22 -11.57
C TYR A 58 -3.76 7.70 -10.21
N GLU A 59 -2.64 6.97 -10.14
CA GLU A 59 -2.11 6.44 -8.88
C GLU A 59 -1.71 7.55 -7.89
N TYR A 60 -1.25 8.70 -8.40
CA TYR A 60 -1.01 9.88 -7.58
C TYR A 60 -2.29 10.36 -6.90
N TYR A 61 -3.37 10.59 -7.64
CA TYR A 61 -4.63 11.06 -7.05
C TYR A 61 -5.23 10.03 -6.09
N VAL A 62 -5.14 8.73 -6.40
CA VAL A 62 -5.57 7.67 -5.47
C VAL A 62 -4.82 7.75 -4.13
N ARG A 63 -3.51 8.02 -4.14
CA ARG A 63 -2.74 8.22 -2.90
C ARG A 63 -3.17 9.47 -2.14
N VAL A 64 -3.39 10.58 -2.85
CA VAL A 64 -3.86 11.84 -2.25
C VAL A 64 -5.24 11.66 -1.59
N GLU A 65 -6.18 11.01 -2.27
CA GLU A 65 -7.52 10.74 -1.75
C GLU A 65 -7.50 9.82 -0.53
N LYS A 66 -6.66 8.77 -0.56
CA LYS A 66 -6.49 7.87 0.59
C LYS A 66 -5.97 8.64 1.80
N ALA A 67 -4.92 9.44 1.63
CA ALA A 67 -4.37 10.27 2.70
C ALA A 67 -5.40 11.29 3.23
N ALA A 68 -6.21 11.89 2.36
CA ALA A 68 -7.27 12.81 2.78
C ALA A 68 -8.35 12.10 3.62
N LYS A 69 -8.81 10.92 3.18
CA LYS A 69 -9.80 10.10 3.89
C LYS A 69 -9.29 9.62 5.25
N GLU A 70 -8.02 9.21 5.33
CA GLU A 70 -7.37 8.81 6.57
C GLU A 70 -7.29 9.97 7.57
N LYS A 71 -6.86 11.15 7.12
CA LYS A 71 -6.85 12.37 7.95
C LYS A 71 -8.26 12.72 8.46
N GLN A 72 -9.27 12.68 7.60
CA GLN A 72 -10.66 12.93 8.01
C GLN A 72 -11.15 11.93 9.06
N ARG A 73 -10.81 10.63 8.91
CA ARG A 73 -11.15 9.61 9.90
C ARG A 73 -10.48 9.87 11.24
N MET A 74 -9.19 10.20 11.23
CA MET A 74 -8.44 10.54 12.44
C MET A 74 -9.04 11.75 13.15
N LEU A 75 -9.36 12.83 12.43
CA LEU A 75 -9.99 14.01 13.00
C LEU A 75 -11.36 13.69 13.62
N LYS A 76 -12.16 12.83 12.98
CA LYS A 76 -13.45 12.38 13.50
C LYS A 76 -13.33 11.51 14.75
N GLU A 77 -12.24 10.77 14.90
CA GLU A 77 -11.96 9.99 16.11
C GLU A 77 -11.47 10.86 17.25
N LEU A 78 -10.57 11.81 16.96
CA LEU A 78 -10.07 12.79 17.92
C LEU A 78 -11.16 13.76 18.40
N SER A 79 -12.15 14.07 17.55
CA SER A 79 -13.28 14.92 17.94
C SER A 79 -14.27 14.23 18.88
N LYS A 80 -14.18 12.90 19.05
CA LYS A 80 -15.04 12.20 20.02
C LYS A 80 -14.58 12.56 21.44
N PRO A 81 -15.51 12.87 22.35
CA PRO A 81 -15.13 13.08 23.74
C PRO A 81 -14.48 11.81 24.31
N GLN A 82 -13.48 11.99 25.18
CA GLN A 82 -12.73 10.88 25.80
C GLN A 82 -13.64 9.93 26.60
N TYR A 83 -14.78 10.43 27.10
CA TYR A 83 -15.88 9.64 27.64
C TYR A 83 -17.20 10.22 27.12
N SER A 84 -17.87 9.51 26.22
CA SER A 84 -19.21 9.89 25.74
C SER A 84 -20.30 9.62 26.78
N ASP A 85 -20.10 8.63 27.64
CA ASP A 85 -21.00 8.27 28.73
C ASP A 85 -20.29 8.37 30.07
N PHE A 86 -20.75 9.27 30.92
CA PHE A 86 -20.31 9.39 32.33
C PHE A 86 -20.53 8.09 33.12
N ARG A 87 -21.41 7.20 32.64
CA ARG A 87 -21.67 5.90 33.29
C ARG A 87 -20.51 4.93 33.15
N TYR A 88 -19.52 5.24 32.31
CA TYR A 88 -18.39 4.37 31.97
C TYR A 88 -17.11 4.67 32.78
N PHE A 89 -17.02 5.77 33.55
CA PHE A 89 -15.80 6.21 34.29
C PHE A 89 -15.02 5.06 34.96
N GLY A 90 -14.07 4.45 34.24
CA GLY A 90 -13.21 3.37 34.73
C GLY A 90 -13.83 1.97 34.83
N HIS A 91 -15.06 1.73 34.38
CA HIS A 91 -15.64 0.38 34.38
C HIS A 91 -15.40 -0.34 33.05
N LYS A 92 -14.67 -1.47 33.07
CA LYS A 92 -14.47 -2.33 31.89
C LYS A 92 -15.78 -2.81 31.25
N LYS A 93 -16.87 -2.85 32.02
CA LYS A 93 -18.22 -3.21 31.56
C LYS A 93 -19.24 -2.24 32.14
N ILE A 94 -20.08 -1.66 31.27
CA ILE A 94 -21.13 -0.71 31.68
C ILE A 94 -22.06 -1.37 32.71
N PRO A 95 -22.30 -0.74 33.87
CA PRO A 95 -23.25 -1.24 34.85
C PRO A 95 -24.67 -1.40 34.26
N LYS A 96 -25.26 -2.59 34.44
CA LYS A 96 -26.59 -2.94 33.94
C LYS A 96 -27.68 -2.17 34.69
N ARG A 97 -28.31 -1.19 34.04
CA ARG A 97 -29.55 -0.58 34.55
C ARG A 97 -30.74 -1.54 34.35
N ARG A 98 -31.46 -1.86 35.43
CA ARG A 98 -32.65 -2.71 35.38
C ARG A 98 -33.89 -1.85 35.09
N LYS A 99 -34.85 -2.43 34.36
CA LYS A 99 -36.19 -1.82 34.17
C LYS A 99 -36.91 -1.75 35.52
N PRO A 100 -37.87 -0.82 35.73
CA PRO A 100 -38.60 -0.67 36.99
C PRO A 100 -39.20 -1.99 37.50
N ASN A 101 -39.74 -2.80 36.60
CA ASN A 101 -40.38 -4.07 36.97
C ASN A 101 -39.40 -5.14 37.50
N LYS A 102 -38.09 -4.94 37.33
CA LYS A 102 -37.00 -5.85 37.73
C LYS A 102 -36.06 -5.24 38.79
N MET A 103 -36.37 -4.04 39.26
CA MET A 103 -35.76 -3.38 40.41
C MET A 103 -36.19 -4.06 41.70
N ARG A 104 -35.38 -3.92 42.76
CA ARG A 104 -35.69 -4.52 44.07
C ARG A 104 -36.74 -3.66 44.75
N TYR A 105 -37.79 -4.27 45.27
CA TYR A 105 -38.80 -3.55 46.04
C TYR A 105 -38.31 -3.40 47.48
N CYS A 106 -38.33 -2.18 48.02
CA CYS A 106 -37.98 -1.91 49.41
C CYS A 106 -39.25 -2.03 50.27
N THR A 107 -39.18 -2.84 51.34
CA THR A 107 -40.30 -3.05 52.28
C THR A 107 -40.57 -1.85 53.18
N GLU A 108 -39.55 -1.02 53.43
CA GLU A 108 -39.66 0.17 54.28
C GLU A 108 -40.24 1.36 53.51
N CYS A 109 -39.70 1.62 52.32
CA CYS A 109 -40.06 2.79 51.51
C CYS A 109 -41.22 2.53 50.53
N GLN A 110 -41.64 1.27 50.37
CA GLN A 110 -42.68 0.83 49.45
C GLN A 110 -42.48 1.25 47.97
N ILE A 111 -41.24 1.56 47.58
CA ILE A 111 -40.82 1.91 46.21
C ILE A 111 -39.76 0.93 45.68
N ARG A 112 -39.49 1.00 44.38
CA ARG A 112 -38.51 0.15 43.70
C ARG A 112 -37.16 0.87 43.51
N HIS A 113 -36.07 0.21 43.89
CA HIS A 113 -34.68 0.66 43.77
C HIS A 113 -33.85 -0.15 42.76
#